data_AF-A0A843VLI6-F1
#
_entry.id   AF-A0A843VLI6-F1
#
_cell.length_a   1.000
_cell.length_b   1.000
_cell.length_c   1.000
_cell.angle_alpha   90.00
_cell.angle_beta   90.00
_cell.angle_gamma   90.00
#
_symmetry.space_group_name_H-M   'P 1'
#
loop_
_entity.id
_entity.type
_entity.pdbx_description
1 polymer ?
#
loop_
_entity_poly.entity_id
_entity_poly.type
_entity_poly.pdbx_seq_one_letter_code
_entity_poly.pdbx_strand_id
1 'polypeptide(L)'
;MKKAEKKRKEDEGEQKRKEAEEAEKKRKEEEEEEEEQKRKEEEDEQKRKEAEKKRKEEKEAEKKRKEEKEAEKKRKEKKEEDQRRKEEEKAEKKREEEEEEEKRKEAEEADKKRKEEEEHKRKHAEEEQKKKREEEEHKRKEVEEAEMRRKEEEEKKRKEAEKRRKEEEEVEKKRKEEEEKRKRRRGRGVIFSHPHCPDELQLGQEKCGNQRYIRHTFNGQERGETRLRYPGSIRSGRKVDILRTYMKRRDIDSANWSLRYPDPCPQQGSGDDCTIFTCKYMECLARRDTQGFPFSQDDMPTVRARFALHFIKVYFKAQERSEHI
;
A
#
# COMPACT_ATOMS: atom_id res chain seq x y z
N MET A 1 132.31 -26.03 86.93
CA MET A 1 131.54 -26.16 85.67
C MET A 1 130.03 -26.32 85.86
N LYS A 2 129.51 -26.92 86.95
CA LYS A 2 128.06 -27.16 87.14
C LYS A 2 127.15 -25.91 87.35
N LYS A 3 127.68 -24.76 87.78
CA LYS A 3 126.89 -23.52 88.02
C LYS A 3 126.55 -22.73 86.75
N ALA A 4 127.40 -22.75 85.73
CA ALA A 4 127.19 -22.03 84.47
C ALA A 4 126.15 -22.73 83.57
N GLU A 5 126.12 -24.06 83.62
CA GLU A 5 125.17 -24.87 82.86
C GLU A 5 123.74 -24.79 83.41
N LYS A 6 123.59 -24.59 84.73
CA LYS A 6 122.28 -24.38 85.37
C LYS A 6 121.66 -23.03 84.97
N LYS A 7 122.46 -21.97 84.93
CA LYS A 7 122.00 -20.62 84.56
C LYS A 7 121.56 -20.54 83.09
N ARG A 8 122.31 -21.16 82.16
CA ARG A 8 121.89 -21.27 80.74
C ARG A 8 120.57 -22.03 80.56
N LYS A 9 120.34 -23.09 81.33
CA LYS A 9 119.08 -23.86 81.28
C LYS A 9 117.90 -23.08 81.88
N GLU A 10 118.14 -22.21 82.86
CA GLU A 10 117.14 -21.28 83.40
C GLU A 10 116.81 -20.16 82.40
N ASP A 11 117.81 -19.55 81.76
CA ASP A 11 117.63 -18.51 80.74
C ASP A 11 116.93 -19.05 79.47
N GLU A 12 117.28 -20.25 78.99
CA GLU A 12 116.54 -20.93 77.90
C GLU A 12 115.10 -21.27 78.28
N GLY A 13 114.87 -21.62 79.55
CA GLY A 13 113.52 -21.90 80.07
C GLY A 13 112.67 -20.63 80.15
N GLU A 14 113.27 -19.50 80.50
CA GLU A 14 112.59 -18.19 80.53
C GLU A 14 112.32 -17.67 79.12
N GLN A 15 113.25 -17.87 78.18
CA GLN A 15 113.09 -17.48 76.79
C GLN A 15 111.99 -18.29 76.08
N LYS A 16 111.92 -19.61 76.34
CA LYS A 16 110.83 -20.46 75.85
C LYS A 16 109.47 -20.12 76.46
N ARG A 17 109.43 -19.63 77.71
CA ARG A 17 108.19 -19.13 78.32
C ARG A 17 107.70 -17.85 77.66
N LYS A 18 108.60 -16.91 77.34
CA LYS A 18 108.25 -15.67 76.63
C LYS A 18 107.77 -15.93 75.20
N GLU A 19 108.43 -16.81 74.46
CA GLU A 19 107.96 -17.23 73.12
C GLU A 19 106.61 -17.95 73.18
N ALA A 20 106.38 -18.78 74.19
CA ALA A 20 105.08 -19.45 74.37
C ALA A 20 103.96 -18.45 74.71
N GLU A 21 104.24 -17.45 75.55
CA GLU A 21 103.29 -16.40 75.93
C GLU A 21 102.97 -15.47 74.75
N GLU A 22 103.97 -15.12 73.93
CA GLU A 22 103.78 -14.34 72.69
C GLU A 22 102.98 -15.12 71.63
N ALA A 23 103.25 -16.43 71.48
CA ALA A 23 102.48 -17.29 70.60
C ALA A 23 101.02 -17.48 71.08
N GLU A 24 100.78 -17.55 72.39
CA GLU A 24 99.43 -17.59 72.96
C GLU A 24 98.68 -16.27 72.74
N LYS A 25 99.37 -15.13 72.90
CA LYS A 25 98.79 -13.81 72.64
C LYS A 25 98.40 -13.65 71.17
N LYS A 26 99.27 -14.06 70.24
CA LYS A 26 99.00 -13.98 68.80
C LYS A 26 97.82 -14.88 68.37
N ARG A 27 97.68 -16.05 68.97
CA ARG A 27 96.50 -16.92 68.74
C ARG A 27 95.21 -16.29 69.23
N LYS A 28 95.23 -15.60 70.37
CA LYS A 28 94.05 -14.88 70.89
C LYS A 28 93.67 -13.69 70.00
N GLU A 29 94.65 -12.94 69.48
CA GLU A 29 94.40 -11.86 68.53
C GLU A 29 93.84 -12.38 67.19
N GLU A 30 94.37 -13.49 66.65
CA GLU A 30 93.81 -14.14 65.44
C GLU A 30 92.38 -14.69 65.68
N GLU A 31 92.11 -15.25 66.86
CA GLU A 31 90.78 -15.75 67.23
C GLU A 31 89.76 -14.61 67.38
N GLU A 32 90.17 -13.47 67.98
CA GLU A 32 89.34 -12.25 68.05
C GLU A 32 89.06 -11.64 66.67
N GLU A 33 90.05 -11.59 65.77
CA GLU A 33 89.84 -11.12 64.38
C GLU A 33 88.90 -12.03 63.59
N GLU A 34 89.01 -13.36 63.76
CA GLU A 34 88.10 -14.32 63.12
C GLU A 34 86.67 -14.18 63.66
N GLU A 35 86.50 -13.95 64.96
CA GLU A 35 85.19 -13.69 65.58
C GLU A 35 84.59 -12.37 65.09
N GLU A 36 85.40 -11.32 64.93
CA GLU A 36 84.95 -10.03 64.39
C GLU A 36 84.53 -10.15 62.90
N GLN A 37 85.26 -10.93 62.10
CA GLN A 37 84.89 -11.20 60.71
C GLN A 37 83.56 -11.97 60.63
N LYS A 38 83.35 -13.01 61.46
CA LYS A 38 82.08 -13.75 61.51
C LYS A 38 80.91 -12.85 61.89
N ARG A 39 81.09 -11.94 62.86
CA ARG A 39 80.05 -10.97 63.25
C ARG A 39 79.68 -10.02 62.10
N LYS A 40 80.66 -9.54 61.33
CA LYS A 40 80.42 -8.68 60.16
C LYS A 40 79.69 -9.43 59.04
N GLU A 41 80.07 -10.69 58.78
CA GLU A 41 79.39 -11.53 57.78
C GLU A 41 77.93 -11.83 58.18
N GLU A 42 77.67 -12.14 59.45
CA GLU A 42 76.31 -12.35 59.96
C GLU A 42 75.46 -11.08 59.87
N GLU A 43 76.02 -9.91 60.20
CA GLU A 43 75.33 -8.62 60.10
C GLU A 43 74.97 -8.29 58.64
N ASP A 44 75.90 -8.51 57.71
CA ASP A 44 75.67 -8.31 56.28
C ASP A 44 74.66 -9.31 55.70
N GLU A 45 74.67 -10.56 56.18
CA GLU A 45 73.67 -11.56 55.80
C GLU A 45 72.27 -11.16 56.31
N GLN A 46 72.17 -10.67 57.55
CA GLN A 46 70.90 -10.15 58.09
C GLN A 46 70.39 -8.95 57.28
N LYS A 47 71.25 -7.99 56.94
CA LYS A 47 70.89 -6.84 56.10
C LYS A 47 70.41 -7.27 54.70
N ARG A 48 71.04 -8.27 54.09
CA ARG A 48 70.61 -8.83 52.79
C ARG A 48 69.24 -9.47 52.88
N LYS A 49 68.98 -10.27 53.92
CA LYS A 49 67.66 -10.91 54.14
C LYS A 49 66.57 -9.87 54.39
N GLU A 50 66.86 -8.81 55.16
CA GLU A 50 65.90 -7.73 55.40
C GLU A 50 65.60 -6.94 54.11
N ALA A 51 66.62 -6.61 53.33
CA ALA A 51 66.45 -5.92 52.04
C ALA A 51 65.65 -6.77 51.04
N GLU A 52 65.88 -8.08 50.99
CA GLU A 52 65.12 -8.98 50.12
C GLU A 52 63.64 -9.06 50.56
N LYS A 53 63.37 -9.10 51.87
CA LYS A 53 62.01 -9.08 52.41
C LYS A 53 61.28 -7.78 52.05
N LYS A 54 61.91 -6.61 52.24
CA LYS A 54 61.34 -5.31 51.85
C LYS A 54 61.04 -5.26 50.35
N ARG A 55 61.94 -5.77 49.51
CA ARG A 55 61.73 -5.83 48.05
C ARG A 55 60.58 -6.75 47.64
N LYS A 56 60.35 -7.86 48.36
CA LYS A 56 59.22 -8.75 48.14
C LYS A 56 57.90 -8.08 48.53
N GLU A 57 57.86 -7.43 49.69
CA GLU A 57 56.69 -6.68 50.18
C GLU A 57 56.32 -5.52 49.23
N GLU A 58 57.30 -4.77 48.74
CA GLU A 58 57.08 -3.66 47.79
C GLU A 58 56.48 -4.16 46.46
N LYS A 59 57.01 -5.27 45.91
CA LYS A 59 56.46 -5.88 44.69
C LYS A 59 55.03 -6.37 44.87
N GLU A 60 54.70 -6.94 46.03
CA GLU A 60 53.34 -7.38 46.34
C GLU A 60 52.38 -6.19 46.47
N ALA A 61 52.82 -5.10 47.11
CA ALA A 61 52.05 -3.86 47.21
C ALA A 61 51.83 -3.20 45.84
N GLU A 62 52.84 -3.20 44.96
CA GLU A 62 52.71 -2.69 43.60
C GLU A 62 51.72 -3.53 42.77
N LYS A 63 51.76 -4.86 42.91
CA LYS A 63 50.81 -5.77 42.25
C LYS A 63 49.37 -5.49 42.70
N LYS A 64 49.12 -5.37 44.00
CA LYS A 64 47.78 -5.03 44.55
C LYS A 64 47.27 -3.69 44.03
N ARG A 65 48.13 -2.67 43.97
CA ARG A 65 47.76 -1.35 43.40
C ARG A 65 47.40 -1.41 41.92
N LYS A 66 48.08 -2.26 41.13
CA LYS A 66 47.75 -2.45 39.70
C LYS A 66 46.41 -3.16 39.53
N GLU A 67 46.17 -4.22 40.30
CA GLU A 67 44.91 -4.96 40.27
C GLU A 67 43.72 -4.09 40.69
N GLU A 68 43.88 -3.24 41.72
CA GLU A 68 42.85 -2.30 42.17
C GLU A 68 42.51 -1.25 41.10
N LYS A 69 43.53 -0.67 40.45
CA LYS A 69 43.34 0.28 39.34
C LYS A 69 42.62 -0.36 38.15
N GLU A 70 42.95 -1.61 37.82
CA GLU A 70 42.28 -2.34 36.76
C GLU A 70 40.81 -2.64 37.12
N ALA A 71 40.54 -3.04 38.37
CA ALA A 71 39.19 -3.26 38.86
C ALA A 71 38.35 -1.96 38.88
N GLU A 72 38.95 -0.83 39.26
CA GLU A 72 38.29 0.48 39.20
C GLU A 72 37.97 0.89 37.77
N LYS A 73 38.90 0.68 36.83
CA LYS A 73 38.68 0.96 35.40
C LYS A 73 37.51 0.13 34.84
N LYS A 74 37.47 -1.18 35.11
CA LYS A 74 36.37 -2.06 34.69
C LYS A 74 35.02 -1.64 35.30
N ARG A 75 35.02 -1.16 36.55
CA ARG A 75 33.81 -0.64 37.20
C ARG A 75 33.31 0.66 36.55
N LYS A 76 34.21 1.55 36.12
CA LYS A 76 33.83 2.78 35.39
C LYS A 76 33.27 2.47 34.01
N GLU A 77 33.96 1.61 33.25
CA GLU A 77 33.50 1.17 31.92
C GLU A 77 32.10 0.54 31.98
N LYS A 78 31.86 -0.37 32.93
CA LYS A 78 30.53 -0.98 33.11
C LYS A 78 29.44 0.05 33.45
N LYS A 79 29.75 1.07 34.26
CA LYS A 79 28.78 2.13 34.58
C LYS A 79 28.46 3.01 33.38
N GLU A 80 29.45 3.32 32.55
CA GLU A 80 29.25 4.07 31.31
C GLU A 80 28.44 3.27 30.29
N GLU A 81 28.68 1.96 30.17
CA GLU A 81 27.89 1.06 29.33
C GLU A 81 26.43 0.99 29.80
N ASP A 82 26.19 0.81 31.10
CA ASP A 82 24.85 0.81 31.68
C ASP A 82 24.12 2.16 31.48
N GLN A 83 24.85 3.28 31.50
CA GLN A 83 24.28 4.60 31.18
C GLN A 83 23.90 4.71 29.71
N ARG A 84 24.80 4.33 28.80
CA ARG A 84 24.53 4.33 27.34
C ARG A 84 23.32 3.47 27.01
N ARG A 85 23.23 2.27 27.59
CA ARG A 85 22.10 1.36 27.37
C ARG A 85 20.77 1.97 27.83
N LYS A 86 20.74 2.66 28.98
CA LYS A 86 19.54 3.35 29.48
C LYS A 86 19.14 4.54 28.61
N GLU A 87 20.10 5.25 28.02
CA GLU A 87 19.82 6.35 27.10
C GLU A 87 19.28 5.82 25.76
N GLU A 88 19.83 4.71 25.26
CA GLU A 88 19.36 4.04 24.05
C GLU A 88 17.93 3.51 24.21
N GLU A 89 17.63 2.82 25.32
CA GLU A 89 16.28 2.33 25.63
C GLU A 89 15.26 3.47 25.75
N LYS A 90 15.65 4.61 26.34
CA LYS A 90 14.79 5.80 26.38
C LYS A 90 14.56 6.40 24.99
N ALA A 91 15.58 6.42 24.14
CA ALA A 91 15.47 6.93 22.78
C ALA A 91 14.59 6.00 21.91
N GLU A 92 14.71 4.69 22.08
CA GLU A 92 13.88 3.69 21.41
C GLU A 92 12.42 3.83 21.82
N LYS A 93 12.13 3.88 23.12
CA LYS A 93 10.77 4.08 23.62
C LYS A 93 10.12 5.36 23.09
N LYS A 94 10.90 6.45 22.98
CA LYS A 94 10.40 7.71 22.41
C LYS A 94 10.04 7.55 20.91
N ARG A 95 10.83 6.80 20.14
CA ARG A 95 10.54 6.53 18.73
C ARG A 95 9.29 5.66 18.57
N GLU A 96 9.12 4.65 19.43
CA GLU A 96 7.92 3.82 19.43
C GLU A 96 6.65 4.63 19.76
N GLU A 97 6.71 5.53 20.74
CA GLU A 97 5.60 6.43 21.10
C GLU A 97 5.27 7.39 19.94
N GLU A 98 6.27 7.97 19.26
CA GLU A 98 6.08 8.82 18.08
C GLU A 98 5.46 8.05 16.90
N GLU A 99 5.91 6.81 16.64
CA GLU A 99 5.35 5.95 15.59
C GLU A 99 3.90 5.52 15.91
N GLU A 100 3.57 5.24 17.17
CA GLU A 100 2.19 4.95 17.58
C GLU A 100 1.28 6.17 17.41
N GLU A 101 1.77 7.37 17.75
CA GLU A 101 1.02 8.62 17.54
C GLU A 101 0.77 8.90 16.05
N GLU A 102 1.74 8.63 15.18
CA GLU A 102 1.57 8.77 13.73
C GLU A 102 0.52 7.79 13.19
N LYS A 103 0.57 6.52 13.61
CA LYS A 103 -0.46 5.51 13.25
C LYS A 103 -1.86 5.91 13.72
N ARG A 104 -1.99 6.53 14.90
CA ARG A 104 -3.27 7.06 15.39
C ARG A 104 -3.80 8.19 14.51
N LYS A 105 -2.93 9.13 14.11
CA LYS A 105 -3.30 10.23 13.20
C LYS A 105 -3.73 9.73 11.83
N GLU A 106 -3.01 8.76 11.26
CA GLU A 106 -3.36 8.16 9.97
C GLU A 106 -4.72 7.44 10.04
N ALA A 107 -4.98 6.69 11.12
CA ALA A 107 -6.27 6.04 11.33
C ALA A 107 -7.42 7.05 11.46
N GLU A 108 -7.22 8.15 12.18
CA GLU A 108 -8.23 9.22 12.32
C GLU A 108 -8.53 9.89 10.96
N GLU A 109 -7.50 10.16 10.15
CA GLU A 109 -7.68 10.73 8.81
C GLU A 109 -8.43 9.78 7.87
N ALA A 110 -8.11 8.48 7.92
CA ALA A 110 -8.81 7.45 7.16
C ALA A 110 -10.30 7.36 7.55
N ASP A 111 -10.61 7.41 8.84
CA ASP A 111 -11.98 7.42 9.34
C ASP A 111 -12.75 8.68 8.93
N LYS A 112 -12.08 9.84 8.91
CA LYS A 112 -12.67 11.09 8.40
C LYS A 112 -13.02 10.98 6.92
N LYS A 113 -12.08 10.50 6.09
CA LYS A 113 -12.32 10.27 4.64
C LYS A 113 -13.47 9.30 4.40
N ARG A 114 -13.56 8.22 5.18
CA ARG A 114 -14.64 7.24 5.08
C ARG A 114 -16.01 7.86 5.42
N LYS A 115 -16.09 8.69 6.46
CA LYS A 115 -17.32 9.42 6.82
C LYS A 115 -17.76 10.39 5.72
N GLU A 116 -16.83 11.14 5.14
CA GLU A 116 -17.11 12.07 4.04
C GLU A 116 -17.60 11.33 2.78
N GLU A 117 -16.97 10.19 2.43
CA GLU A 117 -17.41 9.35 1.30
C GLU A 117 -18.82 8.79 1.54
N GLU A 118 -19.11 8.32 2.75
CA GLU A 118 -20.44 7.81 3.10
C GLU A 118 -21.51 8.90 3.01
N GLU A 119 -21.21 10.11 3.49
CA GLU A 119 -22.12 11.26 3.38
C GLU A 119 -22.38 11.63 1.92
N HIS A 120 -21.34 11.68 1.09
CA HIS A 120 -21.49 11.94 -0.35
C HIS A 120 -22.36 10.87 -1.02
N LYS A 121 -22.17 9.60 -0.66
CA LYS A 121 -22.96 8.49 -1.19
C LYS A 121 -24.43 8.58 -0.76
N ARG A 122 -24.71 8.98 0.49
CA ARG A 122 -26.07 9.23 0.99
C ARG A 122 -26.74 10.36 0.22
N LYS A 123 -26.06 11.50 0.03
CA LYS A 123 -26.57 12.65 -0.74
C LYS A 123 -26.89 12.26 -2.19
N HIS A 124 -26.01 11.53 -2.85
CA HIS A 124 -26.25 11.06 -4.22
C HIS A 124 -27.46 10.11 -4.29
N ALA A 125 -27.59 9.19 -3.32
CA ALA A 125 -28.72 8.27 -3.27
C ALA A 125 -30.05 9.01 -3.04
N GLU A 126 -30.05 10.02 -2.16
CA GLU A 126 -31.22 10.86 -1.90
C GLU A 126 -31.63 11.68 -3.14
N GLU A 127 -30.68 12.28 -3.83
CA GLU A 127 -30.93 13.03 -5.08
C GLU A 127 -31.49 12.12 -6.18
N GLU A 128 -30.96 10.90 -6.32
CA GLU A 128 -31.47 9.92 -7.28
C GLU A 128 -32.91 9.47 -6.94
N GLN A 129 -33.22 9.26 -5.66
CA GLN A 129 -34.58 8.95 -5.24
C GLN A 129 -35.55 10.12 -5.51
N LYS A 130 -35.11 11.36 -5.26
CA LYS A 130 -35.92 12.54 -5.56
C LYS A 130 -36.25 12.64 -7.05
N LYS A 131 -35.24 12.47 -7.93
CA LYS A 131 -35.46 12.45 -9.39
C LYS A 131 -36.44 11.37 -9.83
N LYS A 132 -36.35 10.16 -9.25
CA LYS A 132 -37.30 9.07 -9.55
C LYS A 132 -38.73 9.42 -9.14
N ARG A 133 -38.92 10.05 -7.98
CA ARG A 133 -40.24 10.49 -7.52
C ARG A 133 -40.83 11.58 -8.42
N GLU A 134 -40.02 12.57 -8.80
CA GLU A 134 -40.44 13.63 -9.72
C GLU A 134 -40.81 13.08 -11.11
N GLU A 135 -40.02 12.13 -11.63
CA GLU A 135 -40.32 11.46 -12.91
C GLU A 135 -41.61 10.62 -12.84
N GLU A 136 -41.85 9.91 -11.72
CA GLU A 136 -43.09 9.15 -11.52
C GLU A 136 -44.31 10.08 -11.41
N GLU A 137 -44.18 11.20 -10.71
CA GLU A 137 -45.23 12.21 -10.61
C GLU A 137 -45.56 12.83 -11.98
N HIS A 138 -44.54 13.15 -12.78
CA HIS A 138 -44.74 13.63 -14.15
C HIS A 138 -45.51 12.61 -15.00
N LYS A 139 -45.12 11.33 -14.94
CA LYS A 139 -45.81 10.25 -15.66
C LYS A 139 -47.27 10.11 -15.21
N ARG A 140 -47.55 10.24 -13.90
CA ARG A 140 -48.93 10.21 -13.39
C ARG A 140 -49.77 11.35 -13.96
N LYS A 141 -49.25 12.58 -13.96
CA LYS A 141 -49.92 13.75 -14.54
C LYS A 141 -50.20 13.59 -16.03
N GLU A 142 -49.23 13.06 -16.78
CA GLU A 142 -49.39 12.81 -18.23
C GLU A 142 -50.46 11.75 -18.52
N VAL A 143 -50.53 10.68 -17.72
CA VAL A 143 -51.58 9.65 -17.83
C VAL A 143 -52.96 10.24 -17.49
N GLU A 144 -53.06 11.05 -16.44
CA GLU A 144 -54.30 11.71 -16.03
C GLU A 144 -54.80 12.68 -17.11
N GLU A 145 -53.91 13.48 -17.70
CA GLU A 145 -54.25 14.39 -18.80
C GLU A 145 -54.71 13.62 -20.04
N ALA A 146 -54.05 12.51 -20.38
CA ALA A 146 -54.46 11.65 -21.49
C ALA A 146 -55.84 11.01 -21.25
N GLU A 147 -56.17 10.63 -20.01
CA GLU A 147 -57.47 10.09 -19.65
C GLU A 147 -58.57 11.14 -19.77
N MET A 148 -58.32 12.37 -19.31
CA MET A 148 -59.24 13.50 -19.47
C MET A 148 -59.53 13.79 -20.95
N ARG A 149 -58.49 13.81 -21.79
CA ARG A 149 -58.66 13.99 -23.25
C ARG A 149 -59.50 12.89 -23.89
N ARG A 150 -59.34 11.63 -23.46
CA ARG A 150 -60.17 10.51 -23.95
C ARG A 150 -61.64 10.66 -23.55
N LYS A 151 -61.91 11.05 -22.31
CA LYS A 151 -63.28 11.30 -21.82
C LYS A 151 -63.95 12.43 -22.60
N GLU A 152 -63.25 13.53 -22.86
CA GLU A 152 -63.77 14.64 -23.68
C GLU A 152 -64.04 14.22 -25.14
N GLU A 153 -63.16 13.44 -25.74
CA GLU A 153 -63.34 12.93 -27.11
C GLU A 153 -64.55 11.99 -27.21
N GLU A 154 -64.71 11.10 -26.23
CA GLU A 154 -65.87 10.20 -26.16
C GLU A 154 -67.19 10.97 -25.99
N GLU A 155 -67.21 12.02 -25.15
CA GLU A 155 -68.38 12.87 -24.99
C GLU A 155 -68.72 13.63 -26.28
N LYS A 156 -67.72 14.14 -27.00
CA LYS A 156 -67.92 14.77 -28.32
C LYS A 156 -68.53 13.78 -29.32
N LYS A 157 -67.99 12.56 -29.40
CA LYS A 157 -68.53 11.50 -30.27
C LYS A 157 -69.98 11.15 -29.90
N ARG A 158 -70.31 11.09 -28.61
CA ARG A 158 -71.68 10.83 -28.15
C ARG A 158 -72.65 11.95 -28.57
N LYS A 159 -72.26 13.22 -28.39
CA LYS A 159 -73.06 14.38 -28.82
C LYS A 159 -73.26 14.42 -30.33
N GLU A 160 -72.22 14.10 -31.10
CA GLU A 160 -72.29 14.01 -32.57
C GLU A 160 -73.21 12.88 -33.03
N ALA A 161 -73.08 11.68 -32.44
CA ALA A 161 -73.96 10.54 -32.73
C ALA A 161 -75.43 10.85 -32.39
N GLU A 162 -75.69 11.57 -31.30
CA GLU A 162 -77.05 12.00 -30.95
C GLU A 162 -77.63 12.99 -31.96
N LYS A 163 -76.82 13.96 -32.45
CA LYS A 163 -77.25 14.88 -33.51
C LYS A 163 -77.59 14.12 -34.79
N ARG A 164 -76.74 13.19 -35.22
CA ARG A 164 -76.98 12.36 -36.41
C ARG A 164 -78.26 11.53 -36.28
N ARG A 165 -78.54 10.95 -35.12
CA ARG A 165 -79.81 10.24 -34.87
C ARG A 165 -81.04 11.15 -35.00
N LYS A 166 -80.97 12.38 -34.48
CA LYS A 166 -82.08 13.34 -34.61
C LYS A 166 -82.28 13.76 -36.06
N GLU A 167 -81.20 13.98 -36.81
CA GLU A 167 -81.26 14.29 -38.24
C GLU A 167 -81.84 13.11 -39.05
N GLU A 168 -81.42 11.88 -38.76
CA GLU A 168 -81.97 10.67 -39.39
C GLU A 168 -83.47 10.49 -39.07
N GLU A 169 -83.90 10.72 -37.83
CA GLU A 169 -85.31 10.66 -37.45
C GLU A 169 -86.16 11.72 -38.18
N GLU A 170 -85.64 12.95 -38.32
CA GLU A 170 -86.28 14.01 -39.09
C GLU A 170 -86.38 13.68 -40.58
N VAL A 171 -85.33 13.11 -41.16
CA VAL A 171 -85.35 12.61 -42.55
C VAL A 171 -86.36 11.48 -42.70
N GLU A 172 -86.45 10.56 -41.73
CA GLU A 172 -87.42 9.46 -41.77
C GLU A 172 -88.87 9.96 -41.65
N LYS A 173 -89.14 10.95 -40.79
CA LYS A 173 -90.45 11.61 -40.70
C LYS A 173 -90.84 12.26 -42.03
N LYS A 174 -89.93 13.02 -42.65
CA LYS A 174 -90.15 13.62 -43.97
C LYS A 174 -90.42 12.56 -45.04
N ARG A 175 -89.67 11.45 -45.02
CA ARG A 175 -89.88 10.32 -45.94
C ARG A 175 -91.23 9.64 -45.73
N LYS A 176 -91.67 9.43 -44.48
CA LYS A 176 -92.99 8.89 -44.15
C LYS A 176 -94.12 9.83 -44.60
N GLU A 177 -93.97 11.14 -44.41
CA GLU A 177 -94.92 12.14 -44.88
C GLU A 177 -94.98 12.19 -46.42
N GLU A 178 -93.83 12.10 -47.10
CA GLU A 178 -93.75 12.01 -48.55
C GLU A 178 -94.35 10.71 -49.08
N GLU A 179 -94.10 9.57 -48.42
CA GLU A 179 -94.71 8.28 -48.75
C GLU A 179 -96.23 8.31 -48.56
N GLU A 180 -96.72 8.96 -47.51
CA GLU A 180 -98.16 9.14 -47.29
C GLU A 180 -98.78 10.04 -48.37
N LYS A 181 -98.12 11.15 -48.74
CA LYS A 181 -98.50 11.98 -49.90
C LYS A 181 -98.48 11.17 -51.21
N ARG A 182 -97.51 10.28 -51.39
CA ARG A 182 -97.39 9.38 -52.54
C ARG A 182 -98.49 8.31 -52.56
N LYS A 183 -98.91 7.78 -51.40
CA LYS A 183 -100.08 6.89 -51.27
C LYS A 183 -101.38 7.61 -51.57
N ARG A 184 -101.55 8.86 -51.13
CA ARG A 184 -102.69 9.72 -51.52
C ARG A 184 -102.74 9.98 -53.04
N ARG A 185 -101.58 10.11 -53.69
CA ARG A 185 -101.47 10.22 -55.16
C ARG A 185 -101.76 8.92 -55.91
N ARG A 186 -101.70 7.75 -55.27
CA ARG A 186 -101.94 6.43 -55.88
C ARG A 186 -103.39 5.93 -55.80
N GLY A 187 -104.35 6.81 -55.49
CA GLY A 187 -105.79 6.56 -55.63
C GLY A 187 -106.36 6.69 -57.07
N ARG A 188 -105.51 6.77 -58.10
CA ARG A 188 -105.95 6.83 -59.51
C ARG A 188 -104.88 6.26 -60.45
N GLY A 189 -105.18 5.12 -61.10
CA GLY A 189 -104.74 4.80 -62.46
C GLY A 189 -103.42 4.03 -62.70
N VAL A 190 -103.57 2.75 -63.08
CA VAL A 190 -103.03 2.05 -64.29
C VAL A 190 -101.50 2.03 -64.60
N ILE A 191 -100.96 0.78 -64.62
CA ILE A 191 -100.03 0.07 -65.55
C ILE A 191 -98.98 0.88 -66.36
N PHE A 192 -97.67 0.57 -66.23
CA PHE A 192 -96.74 0.06 -67.30
C PHE A 192 -95.26 -0.04 -66.83
N SER A 193 -94.67 -1.21 -67.10
CA SER A 193 -93.32 -1.54 -67.64
C SER A 193 -91.99 -0.91 -67.18
N HIS A 194 -91.00 -1.81 -67.03
CA HIS A 194 -89.53 -1.73 -67.02
C HIS A 194 -88.90 -0.66 -67.95
N PRO A 195 -87.68 -0.14 -67.68
CA PRO A 195 -86.44 -0.81 -68.12
C PRO A 195 -85.14 -0.61 -67.27
N HIS A 196 -84.18 -1.53 -67.53
CA HIS A 196 -82.70 -1.48 -67.53
C HIS A 196 -81.86 -0.41 -66.76
N CYS A 197 -80.88 -0.92 -65.97
CA CYS A 197 -79.40 -0.67 -65.91
C CYS A 197 -78.82 0.74 -66.25
N PRO A 198 -77.67 1.18 -65.65
CA PRO A 198 -76.38 0.45 -65.69
C PRO A 198 -75.35 0.67 -64.55
N ASP A 199 -74.19 0.03 -64.74
CA ASP A 199 -72.84 0.15 -64.15
C ASP A 199 -72.40 1.53 -63.60
N GLU A 200 -71.49 1.54 -62.61
CA GLU A 200 -70.11 2.01 -62.81
C GLU A 200 -69.21 2.07 -61.55
N LEU A 201 -67.92 1.82 -61.81
CA LEU A 201 -66.73 2.49 -61.29
C LEU A 201 -65.99 2.00 -60.02
N GLN A 202 -64.85 1.38 -60.34
CA GLN A 202 -63.59 1.25 -59.61
C GLN A 202 -63.09 2.56 -59.00
N LEU A 203 -62.16 2.42 -58.04
CA LEU A 203 -60.88 3.14 -57.82
C LEU A 203 -60.62 3.08 -56.30
N GLY A 204 -59.44 2.83 -55.76
CA GLY A 204 -58.09 2.66 -56.28
C GLY A 204 -57.20 2.40 -55.05
N GLN A 205 -56.07 1.76 -55.29
CA GLN A 205 -55.03 1.49 -54.30
C GLN A 205 -54.39 2.79 -53.79
N GLU A 206 -53.75 2.75 -52.62
CA GLU A 206 -52.39 3.29 -52.49
C GLU A 206 -51.63 2.65 -51.31
N LYS A 207 -50.52 1.99 -51.66
CA LYS A 207 -49.41 1.64 -50.79
C LYS A 207 -48.36 2.74 -50.95
N CYS A 208 -47.74 3.18 -49.86
CA CYS A 208 -46.40 3.76 -49.91
C CYS A 208 -45.65 3.50 -48.60
N GLY A 209 -44.55 2.76 -48.69
CA GLY A 209 -43.50 2.73 -47.68
C GLY A 209 -42.36 3.68 -48.04
N ASN A 210 -41.50 4.03 -47.08
CA ASN A 210 -40.05 3.77 -47.15
C ASN A 210 -39.25 4.43 -46.01
N GLN A 211 -38.19 3.72 -45.64
CA GLN A 211 -37.09 4.07 -44.74
C GLN A 211 -36.28 5.31 -45.17
N ARG A 212 -35.52 5.87 -44.21
CA ARG A 212 -34.18 6.42 -44.51
C ARG A 212 -33.23 6.35 -43.29
N TYR A 213 -32.06 5.74 -43.53
CA TYR A 213 -30.84 5.79 -42.70
C TYR A 213 -30.03 7.05 -43.04
N ILE A 214 -29.23 7.56 -42.09
CA ILE A 214 -28.15 8.52 -42.36
C ILE A 214 -26.82 7.94 -41.87
N ARG A 215 -25.84 7.92 -42.77
CA ARG A 215 -24.44 7.53 -42.59
C ARG A 215 -23.61 8.79 -42.81
N HIS A 216 -22.78 9.18 -41.86
CA HIS A 216 -21.72 10.18 -42.07
C HIS A 216 -20.36 9.51 -41.87
N THR A 217 -19.47 9.69 -42.84
CA THR A 217 -18.03 9.42 -42.72
C THR A 217 -17.28 10.74 -42.88
N PHE A 218 -16.30 11.00 -42.02
CA PHE A 218 -15.41 12.16 -42.11
C PHE A 218 -13.95 11.73 -41.87
N ASN A 219 -13.13 11.93 -42.91
CA ASN A 219 -11.68 12.14 -42.97
C ASN A 219 -10.70 11.19 -42.23
N GLY A 220 -10.28 10.11 -42.91
CA GLY A 220 -9.01 10.15 -43.66
C GLY A 220 -7.68 10.32 -42.90
N GLN A 221 -7.57 9.92 -41.64
CA GLN A 221 -6.27 9.77 -40.97
C GLN A 221 -6.30 8.48 -40.14
N GLU A 222 -5.48 7.49 -40.49
CA GLU A 222 -5.41 6.21 -39.78
C GLU A 222 -4.91 6.42 -38.35
N ARG A 223 -5.84 6.76 -37.45
CA ARG A 223 -5.61 6.66 -36.02
C ARG A 223 -5.53 5.18 -35.69
N GLY A 224 -4.43 4.81 -35.02
CA GLY A 224 -4.15 3.46 -34.58
C GLY A 224 -5.39 2.75 -34.06
N GLU A 225 -5.56 1.52 -34.53
CA GLU A 225 -6.66 0.62 -34.26
C GLU A 225 -7.29 0.82 -32.87
N THR A 226 -8.53 1.31 -32.83
CA THR A 226 -9.22 1.68 -31.59
C THR A 226 -9.69 0.42 -30.85
N ARG A 227 -8.76 -0.20 -30.13
CA ARG A 227 -8.95 -1.47 -29.42
C ARG A 227 -8.77 -1.28 -27.92
N LEU A 228 -9.77 -1.69 -27.14
CA LEU A 228 -9.67 -1.79 -25.70
C LEU A 228 -9.13 -3.18 -25.33
N ARG A 229 -7.92 -3.23 -24.78
CA ARG A 229 -7.32 -4.46 -24.22
C ARG A 229 -7.47 -4.42 -22.71
N TYR A 230 -8.12 -5.44 -22.16
CA TYR A 230 -8.33 -5.55 -20.71
C TYR A 230 -7.64 -6.82 -20.19
N PRO A 231 -6.38 -6.72 -19.74
CA PRO A 231 -5.74 -7.81 -19.00
C PRO A 231 -6.21 -7.76 -17.55
N GLY A 232 -7.15 -8.64 -17.21
CA GLY A 232 -7.56 -8.84 -15.81
C GLY A 232 -6.80 -10.01 -15.22
N SER A 233 -6.01 -9.78 -14.17
CA SER A 233 -5.37 -10.86 -13.39
C SER A 233 -6.38 -11.71 -12.60
N ILE A 234 -7.58 -11.15 -12.37
CA ILE A 234 -8.75 -11.80 -11.79
C ILE A 234 -9.91 -11.65 -12.76
N ARG A 235 -10.37 -12.78 -13.31
CA ARG A 235 -11.38 -12.90 -14.36
C ARG A 235 -12.75 -12.37 -13.90
N SER A 236 -12.97 -11.06 -14.00
CA SER A 236 -14.25 -10.43 -13.61
C SER A 236 -14.83 -9.60 -14.77
N GLY A 237 -15.84 -10.16 -15.44
CA GLY A 237 -16.53 -9.55 -16.58
C GLY A 237 -17.32 -8.27 -16.27
N ARG A 238 -17.43 -7.87 -15.00
CA ARG A 238 -18.26 -6.72 -14.55
C ARG A 238 -17.66 -5.34 -14.83
N LYS A 239 -16.37 -5.24 -15.20
CA LYS A 239 -15.69 -3.94 -15.32
C LYS A 239 -15.88 -3.24 -16.67
N VAL A 240 -16.29 -3.98 -17.71
CA VAL A 240 -16.51 -3.45 -19.07
C VAL A 240 -17.73 -2.53 -19.12
N ASP A 241 -18.80 -2.88 -18.39
CA ASP A 241 -20.04 -2.10 -18.38
C ASP A 241 -19.85 -0.74 -17.72
N ILE A 242 -18.99 -0.67 -16.70
CA ILE A 242 -18.60 0.59 -16.03
C ILE A 242 -17.83 1.48 -17.00
N LEU A 243 -16.86 0.93 -17.72
CA LEU A 243 -16.10 1.66 -18.75
C LEU A 243 -17.00 2.18 -19.87
N ARG A 244 -17.94 1.35 -20.35
CA ARG A 244 -18.90 1.75 -21.37
C ARG A 244 -19.83 2.86 -20.86
N THR A 245 -20.24 2.80 -19.60
CA THR A 245 -21.05 3.86 -18.97
C THR A 245 -20.27 5.16 -18.82
N TYR A 246 -19.00 5.09 -18.41
CA TYR A 246 -18.11 6.25 -18.32
C TYR A 246 -17.87 6.91 -19.68
N MET A 247 -17.62 6.12 -20.72
CA MET A 247 -17.41 6.62 -22.08
C MET A 247 -18.67 7.28 -22.65
N LYS A 248 -19.85 6.71 -22.39
CA LYS A 248 -21.14 7.31 -22.76
C LYS A 248 -21.36 8.67 -22.09
N ARG A 249 -20.95 8.84 -20.82
CA ARG A 249 -21.05 10.14 -20.11
C ARG A 249 -20.14 11.22 -20.69
N ARG A 250 -19.14 10.86 -21.50
CA ARG A 250 -18.20 11.80 -22.12
C ARG A 250 -18.39 11.95 -23.63
N ASP A 251 -19.54 11.49 -24.15
CA ASP A 251 -19.87 11.52 -25.59
C ASP A 251 -18.79 10.89 -26.48
N ILE A 252 -18.08 9.87 -25.97
CA ILE A 252 -17.09 9.11 -26.74
C ILE A 252 -17.83 7.99 -27.47
N ASP A 253 -17.84 8.05 -28.81
CA ASP A 253 -18.38 6.97 -29.64
C ASP A 253 -17.52 5.71 -29.52
N SER A 254 -18.09 4.71 -28.84
CA SER A 254 -17.49 3.38 -28.64
C SER A 254 -18.15 2.28 -29.47
N ALA A 255 -19.02 2.63 -30.43
CA ALA A 255 -19.77 1.65 -31.24
C ALA A 255 -18.85 0.70 -32.03
N ASN A 256 -17.70 1.22 -32.51
CA ASN A 256 -16.73 0.45 -33.29
C ASN A 256 -15.60 -0.16 -32.44
N TRP A 257 -15.68 -0.07 -31.11
CA TRP A 257 -14.61 -0.56 -30.25
C TRP A 257 -14.79 -2.05 -30.00
N SER A 258 -13.83 -2.85 -30.42
CA SER A 258 -13.80 -4.27 -30.08
C SER A 258 -13.09 -4.49 -28.75
N LEU A 259 -13.75 -5.20 -27.83
CA LEU A 259 -13.12 -5.67 -26.61
C LEU A 259 -12.32 -6.94 -26.92
N ARG A 260 -11.02 -6.94 -26.60
CA ARG A 260 -10.20 -8.16 -26.61
C ARG A 260 -9.69 -8.48 -25.22
N TYR A 261 -9.92 -9.72 -24.82
CA TYR A 261 -9.20 -10.37 -23.74
C TYR A 261 -8.01 -11.09 -24.36
N PRO A 262 -6.77 -10.72 -24.02
CA PRO A 262 -5.60 -11.47 -24.43
C PRO A 262 -5.69 -12.88 -23.84
N ASP A 263 -5.41 -13.91 -24.64
CA ASP A 263 -5.38 -15.32 -24.21
C ASP A 263 -4.10 -15.95 -24.79
N PRO A 264 -3.22 -16.59 -23.98
CA PRO A 264 -3.28 -16.75 -22.53
C PRO A 264 -2.95 -15.47 -21.74
N CYS A 265 -3.76 -15.18 -20.72
CA CYS A 265 -3.50 -14.12 -19.75
C CYS A 265 -3.01 -14.72 -18.43
N PRO A 266 -1.77 -14.43 -18.00
CA PRO A 266 -1.21 -14.88 -16.73
C PRO A 266 -2.18 -14.65 -15.56
N GLN A 267 -2.57 -15.72 -14.87
CA GLN A 267 -3.46 -15.60 -13.72
C GLN A 267 -2.62 -15.34 -12.46
N GLN A 268 -3.14 -14.45 -11.63
CA GLN A 268 -2.53 -14.13 -10.34
C GLN A 268 -2.98 -15.16 -9.30
N GLY A 269 -2.03 -15.71 -8.55
CA GLY A 269 -2.26 -16.72 -7.51
C GLY A 269 -2.38 -16.16 -6.08
N SER A 270 -1.78 -15.00 -5.81
CA SER A 270 -1.79 -14.29 -4.51
C SER A 270 -2.55 -12.98 -4.63
N GLY A 271 -3.20 -12.42 -3.59
CA GLY A 271 -3.86 -11.11 -3.70
C GLY A 271 -2.90 -9.91 -3.88
N ASP A 272 -1.69 -10.06 -3.35
CA ASP A 272 -0.73 -8.96 -3.17
C ASP A 272 -0.07 -8.50 -4.48
N ASP A 273 -0.07 -9.36 -5.49
CA ASP A 273 0.61 -9.10 -6.77
C ASP A 273 -0.23 -8.32 -7.79
N CYS A 274 -1.43 -7.84 -7.42
CA CYS A 274 -2.38 -7.30 -8.40
C CYS A 274 -1.84 -6.05 -9.08
N THR A 275 -1.20 -5.19 -8.30
CA THR A 275 -0.54 -3.98 -8.80
C THR A 275 0.65 -4.31 -9.69
N ILE A 276 1.44 -5.33 -9.32
CA ILE A 276 2.64 -5.74 -10.06
C ILE A 276 2.27 -6.36 -11.41
N PHE A 277 1.26 -7.25 -11.44
CA PHE A 277 0.67 -7.76 -12.68
C PHE A 277 0.16 -6.62 -13.55
N THR A 278 -0.57 -5.66 -12.98
CA THR A 278 -1.12 -4.52 -13.72
C THR A 278 -0.01 -3.70 -14.38
N CYS A 279 1.04 -3.36 -13.63
CA CYS A 279 2.21 -2.65 -14.17
C CYS A 279 2.90 -3.45 -15.27
N LYS A 280 3.06 -4.76 -15.08
CA LYS A 280 3.70 -5.63 -16.07
C LYS A 280 2.87 -5.77 -17.35
N TYR A 281 1.55 -5.84 -17.22
CA TYR A 281 0.63 -5.80 -18.35
C TYR A 281 0.75 -4.50 -19.14
N MET A 282 0.75 -3.35 -18.45
CA MET A 282 0.93 -2.05 -19.11
C MET A 282 2.27 -1.96 -19.84
N GLU A 283 3.36 -2.48 -19.26
CA GLU A 283 4.67 -2.53 -19.91
C GLU A 283 4.63 -3.34 -21.21
N CYS A 284 4.07 -4.56 -21.18
CA CYS A 284 3.97 -5.42 -22.37
C CYS A 284 3.07 -4.81 -23.45
N LEU A 285 1.95 -4.20 -23.04
CA LEU A 285 1.03 -3.52 -23.95
C LEU A 285 1.68 -2.29 -24.59
N ALA A 286 2.46 -1.50 -23.83
CA ALA A 286 3.17 -0.34 -24.33
C ALA A 286 4.26 -0.71 -25.35
N ARG A 287 4.91 -1.87 -25.16
CA ARG A 287 5.86 -2.44 -26.12
C ARG A 287 5.21 -2.98 -27.39
N ARG A 288 3.86 -3.05 -27.42
CA ARG A 288 3.08 -3.66 -28.49
C ARG A 288 3.45 -5.14 -28.70
N ASP A 289 3.81 -5.85 -27.63
CA ASP A 289 4.10 -7.28 -27.72
C ASP A 289 2.84 -8.00 -28.22
N THR A 290 2.93 -8.54 -29.44
CA THR A 290 1.82 -9.23 -30.12
C THR A 290 1.72 -10.70 -29.71
N GLN A 291 2.77 -11.24 -29.07
CA GLN A 291 2.87 -12.65 -28.68
C GLN A 291 2.24 -12.96 -27.32
N GLY A 292 1.60 -11.98 -26.67
CA GLY A 292 0.95 -12.15 -25.38
C GLY A 292 1.80 -11.62 -24.23
N PHE A 293 1.69 -12.25 -23.08
CA PHE A 293 2.33 -11.80 -21.84
C PHE A 293 3.37 -12.82 -21.39
N PRO A 294 4.68 -12.55 -21.62
CA PRO A 294 5.75 -13.52 -21.36
C PRO A 294 6.17 -13.50 -19.88
N PHE A 295 5.21 -13.66 -18.98
CA PHE A 295 5.46 -13.75 -17.54
C PHE A 295 4.38 -14.59 -16.86
N SER A 296 4.68 -15.16 -15.71
CA SER A 296 3.74 -15.91 -14.87
C SER A 296 3.75 -15.42 -13.42
N GLN A 297 2.95 -16.05 -12.56
CA GLN A 297 3.00 -15.82 -11.11
C GLN A 297 4.38 -16.14 -10.51
N ASP A 298 5.12 -17.10 -11.07
CA ASP A 298 6.43 -17.52 -10.57
C ASP A 298 7.50 -16.44 -10.77
N ASP A 299 7.30 -15.54 -11.74
CA ASP A 299 8.20 -14.42 -12.01
C ASP A 299 8.01 -13.26 -11.02
N MET A 300 6.90 -13.23 -10.26
CA MET A 300 6.55 -12.08 -9.42
C MET A 300 7.61 -11.68 -8.40
N PRO A 301 8.31 -12.59 -7.69
CA PRO A 301 9.41 -12.20 -6.81
C PRO A 301 10.50 -11.40 -7.53
N THR A 302 10.90 -11.84 -8.72
CA THR A 302 11.92 -11.16 -9.54
C THR A 302 11.39 -9.84 -10.10
N VAL A 303 10.15 -9.81 -10.56
CA VAL A 303 9.51 -8.59 -11.07
C VAL A 303 9.42 -7.55 -9.95
N ARG A 304 8.98 -7.91 -8.74
CA ARG A 304 8.94 -7.03 -7.56
C ARG A 304 10.31 -6.42 -7.26
N ALA A 305 11.36 -7.24 -7.20
CA ALA A 305 12.71 -6.77 -6.97
C ALA A 305 13.17 -5.76 -8.03
N ARG A 306 12.84 -6.00 -9.31
CA ARG A 306 13.15 -5.06 -10.40
C ARG A 306 12.39 -3.74 -10.27
N PHE A 307 11.11 -3.79 -9.90
CA PHE A 307 10.32 -2.57 -9.66
C PHE A 307 10.90 -1.76 -8.50
N ALA A 308 11.21 -2.40 -7.36
CA ALA A 308 11.82 -1.73 -6.22
C ALA A 308 13.15 -1.06 -6.59
N LEU A 309 14.04 -1.77 -7.30
CA LEU A 309 15.29 -1.21 -7.80
C LEU A 309 15.06 -0.02 -8.75
N HIS A 310 14.04 -0.08 -9.60
CA HIS A 310 13.71 1.02 -10.50
C HIS A 310 13.24 2.27 -9.72
N PHE A 311 12.35 2.09 -8.74
CA PHE A 311 11.89 3.19 -7.89
C PHE A 311 13.04 3.83 -7.11
N ILE A 312 13.91 3.02 -6.50
CA ILE A 312 15.08 3.51 -5.78
C ILE A 312 15.98 4.35 -6.71
N LYS A 313 16.27 3.85 -7.92
CA LYS A 313 17.09 4.58 -8.90
C LYS A 313 16.46 5.90 -9.34
N VAL A 314 15.14 5.91 -9.60
CA VAL A 314 14.42 7.13 -10.00
C VAL A 314 14.39 8.13 -8.86
N TYR A 315 14.14 7.66 -7.63
CA TYR A 315 14.10 8.48 -6.43
C TYR A 315 15.44 9.19 -6.18
N PHE A 316 16.55 8.45 -6.15
CA PHE A 316 17.87 9.07 -5.93
C PHE A 316 18.25 10.04 -7.05
N LYS A 317 17.95 9.71 -8.31
CA LYS A 317 18.19 10.62 -9.44
C LYS A 317 17.36 11.90 -9.35
N ALA A 318 16.16 11.84 -8.75
CA ALA A 318 15.34 13.02 -8.51
C ALA A 318 15.91 13.88 -7.38
N GLN A 319 16.41 13.25 -6.30
CA GLN A 319 17.07 13.95 -5.19
C GLN A 319 18.33 14.70 -5.64
N GLU A 320 19.21 14.06 -6.41
CA GLU A 320 20.41 14.70 -6.97
C GLU A 320 20.05 15.94 -7.80
N ARG A 321 18.92 15.90 -8.53
CA ARG A 321 18.46 17.05 -9.33
C ARG A 321 17.90 18.17 -8.48
N SER A 322 17.27 17.87 -7.35
CA SER A 322 16.76 18.89 -6.43
C SER A 322 17.86 19.59 -5.63
N GLU A 323 19.01 18.96 -5.45
CA GLU A 323 20.16 19.57 -4.76
C GLU A 323 20.98 20.52 -5.66
N HIS A 324 20.72 20.50 -6.97
CA HIS A 324 21.36 21.36 -7.97
C HIS A 324 20.49 22.52 -8.47
N ILE A 325 19.31 22.72 -7.87
CA ILE A 325 18.41 23.87 -8.08
C ILE A 325 18.43 24.72 -6.82
#